data_AF-A0A644YKT9-F1
#
_entry.id   AF-A0A644YKT9-F1
#
_cell.length_a   1.000
_cell.length_b   1.000
_cell.length_c   1.000
_cell.angle_alpha   90.00
_cell.angle_beta   90.00
_cell.angle_gamma   90.00
#
_symmetry.space_group_name_H-M   'P 1'
#
loop_
_entity.id
_entity.type
_entity.pdbx_description
1 polymer ?
#
loop_
_entity_poly.entity_id
_entity_poly.type
_entity_poly.pdbx_seq_one_letter_code
_entity_poly.pdbx_strand_id
1 'polypeptide(L)'
;MRKIPATRPPNTVPEYCRAMKGTGPNFIRQYIGFLVYVWTVYGNGFWVYPTGISSGVLYGYVWRTSHYEYSQFRVSMIDCLY
;
A
#
# COMPACT_ATOMS: atom_id res chain seq x y z
N MET A 1 -15.53 6.20 12.08
CA MET A 1 -14.22 6.88 12.16
C MET A 1 -13.20 6.07 11.37
N ARG A 2 -12.39 6.71 10.51
CA ARG A 2 -11.25 6.05 9.85
C ARG A 2 -10.14 5.87 10.89
N LYS A 3 -9.73 4.64 11.16
CA LYS A 3 -8.71 4.32 12.17
C LYS A 3 -7.32 4.52 11.57
N ILE A 4 -6.58 5.51 12.08
CA ILE A 4 -5.19 5.75 11.70
C ILE A 4 -4.31 4.72 12.42
N PRO A 5 -3.29 4.13 11.77
CA PRO A 5 -2.34 3.28 12.47
C PRO A 5 -1.58 4.09 13.52
N ALA A 6 -1.48 3.55 14.74
CA ALA A 6 -0.72 4.19 15.81
C ALA A 6 0.79 3.92 15.71
N THR A 7 1.19 2.90 14.95
CA THR A 7 2.57 2.43 14.82
C THR A 7 3.21 2.87 13.52
N ARG A 8 4.50 3.24 13.58
CA ARG A 8 5.33 3.43 12.38
C ARG A 8 5.56 2.09 11.66
N PRO A 9 5.69 2.07 10.32
CA PRO A 9 6.14 0.89 9.61
C PRO A 9 7.60 0.53 9.95
N PRO A 10 8.04 -0.68 9.56
CA PRO A 10 9.46 -1.02 9.53
C PRO A 10 10.28 -0.01 8.71
N ASN A 11 11.51 0.25 9.15
CA ASN A 11 12.47 1.07 8.39
C ASN A 11 13.09 0.30 7.20
N THR A 12 12.83 -1.00 7.10
CA THR A 12 13.34 -1.86 6.03
C THR A 12 12.40 -1.82 4.83
N VAL A 13 12.96 -1.74 3.64
CA VAL A 13 12.23 -1.90 2.37
C VAL A 13 12.27 -3.38 1.97
N PRO A 14 11.12 -4.06 1.81
CA PRO A 14 11.08 -5.44 1.31
C PRO A 14 11.68 -5.56 -0.08
N GLU A 15 12.34 -6.67 -0.39
CA GLU A 15 12.88 -6.91 -1.73
C GLU A 15 11.76 -7.11 -2.75
N TYR A 16 11.96 -6.60 -3.97
CA TYR A 16 11.00 -6.79 -5.06
C TYR A 16 11.08 -8.23 -5.62
N CYS A 17 10.06 -9.06 -5.36
CA CYS A 17 9.90 -10.37 -5.99
C CYS A 17 9.25 -10.25 -7.37
N ARG A 18 10.04 -10.58 -8.40
CA ARG A 18 9.58 -10.64 -9.80
C ARG A 18 8.44 -11.64 -10.04
N ALA A 19 8.35 -12.69 -9.23
CA ALA A 19 7.28 -13.69 -9.37
C ALA A 19 5.89 -13.14 -8.98
N MET A 20 5.85 -12.04 -8.21
CA MET A 20 4.62 -11.37 -7.79
C MET A 20 4.25 -10.20 -8.71
N LYS A 21 4.97 -10.00 -9.82
CA LYS A 21 4.70 -8.88 -10.73
C LYS A 21 3.26 -8.90 -11.25
N GLY A 22 2.59 -7.75 -11.21
CA GLY A 22 1.23 -7.54 -11.68
C GLY A 22 0.13 -8.13 -10.80
N THR A 23 0.46 -8.70 -9.64
CA THR A 23 -0.54 -9.33 -8.77
C THR A 23 -1.24 -8.37 -7.81
N GLY A 24 -0.67 -7.17 -7.63
CA GLY A 24 -1.15 -6.13 -6.72
C GLY A 24 -2.66 -5.87 -6.78
N PRO A 25 -3.27 -5.68 -7.98
CA PRO A 25 -4.69 -5.38 -8.10
C PRO A 25 -5.62 -6.46 -7.54
N ASN A 26 -5.18 -7.71 -7.58
CA ASN A 26 -5.96 -8.86 -7.13
C ASN A 26 -5.87 -9.06 -5.61
N PHE A 27 -4.71 -8.76 -5.02
CA PHE A 27 -4.46 -9.06 -3.61
C PHE A 27 -4.76 -7.90 -2.66
N ILE A 28 -4.66 -6.64 -3.10
CA ILE A 28 -4.70 -5.48 -2.19
C ILE A 28 -5.99 -5.39 -1.35
N ARG A 29 -7.12 -5.93 -1.84
CA ARG A 29 -8.39 -5.98 -1.08
C ARG A 29 -8.30 -6.83 0.19
N GLN A 30 -7.41 -7.83 0.22
CA GLN A 30 -7.23 -8.71 1.38
C GLN A 30 -6.45 -8.02 2.51
N TYR A 31 -5.77 -6.92 2.19
CA TYR A 31 -4.92 -6.17 3.12
C TYR A 31 -5.57 -4.89 3.63
N ILE A 32 -6.90 -4.72 3.45
CA ILE A 32 -7.64 -3.66 4.14
C ILE A 32 -7.49 -3.85 5.65
N GLY A 33 -7.02 -2.80 6.34
CA GLY A 33 -6.77 -2.84 7.77
C GLY A 33 -5.41 -3.38 8.19
N PHE A 34 -4.53 -3.71 7.24
CA PHE A 34 -3.17 -4.17 7.49
C PHE A 34 -2.14 -3.20 6.92
N LEU A 35 -1.02 -3.00 7.63
CA LEU A 35 0.09 -2.20 7.12
C LEU A 35 0.89 -3.06 6.15
N VAL A 36 1.00 -2.60 4.91
CA VAL A 36 1.68 -3.33 3.82
C VAL A 36 2.63 -2.43 3.07
N TYR A 37 3.68 -2.99 2.50
CA TYR A 37 4.53 -2.31 1.55
C TYR A 37 4.02 -2.58 0.15
N VAL A 38 3.76 -1.53 -0.63
CA VAL A 38 3.36 -1.65 -2.02
C VAL A 38 4.51 -1.24 -2.93
N TRP A 39 4.76 -2.06 -3.95
CA TRP A 39 5.56 -1.69 -5.11
C TRP A 39 4.64 -1.16 -6.19
N THR A 40 5.02 -0.05 -6.82
CA THR A 40 4.28 0.51 -7.94
C THR A 40 4.82 0.01 -9.27
N VAL A 41 4.00 0.14 -10.31
CA VAL A 41 4.39 -0.14 -11.70
C VAL A 41 5.52 0.77 -12.21
N TYR A 42 5.86 1.84 -11.49
CA TYR A 42 6.96 2.76 -11.82
C TYR A 42 8.28 2.38 -11.13
N GLY A 43 8.32 1.27 -10.39
CA GLY A 43 9.54 0.76 -9.75
C GLY A 43 9.91 1.43 -8.42
N ASN A 44 9.06 2.32 -7.89
CA ASN A 44 9.17 2.82 -6.53
C ASN A 44 8.18 2.09 -5.60
N GLY A 45 8.29 2.30 -4.29
CA GLY A 45 7.39 1.69 -3.33
C GLY A 45 7.26 2.49 -2.05
N PHE A 46 6.26 2.15 -1.25
CA PHE A 46 5.97 2.82 0.00
C PHE A 46 5.10 1.95 0.92
N TRP A 47 5.19 2.23 2.22
CA TRP A 47 4.28 1.66 3.21
C TRP A 47 2.92 2.35 3.13
N VAL A 48 1.85 1.56 3.10
CA VAL A 48 0.48 2.04 3.11
C VAL A 48 -0.35 1.21 4.09
N TYR A 49 -1.27 1.87 4.76
CA TYR A 49 -2.34 1.26 5.50
C TYR A 49 -3.66 1.46 4.76
N PRO A 50 -4.11 0.47 3.97
CA PRO A 50 -5.37 0.53 3.25
C PRO A 50 -6.57 0.58 4.19
N THR A 51 -7.49 1.49 3.90
CA THR A 51 -8.74 1.69 4.66
C THR A 51 -9.98 1.33 3.85
N GLY A 52 -9.86 1.26 2.53
CA GLY A 52 -10.93 0.77 1.66
C GLY A 52 -10.54 0.82 0.19
N ILE A 53 -11.30 0.13 -0.64
CA ILE A 53 -11.20 0.20 -2.11
C ILE A 53 -12.59 0.40 -2.69
N SER A 54 -12.74 1.40 -3.53
CA SER A 54 -13.96 1.67 -4.28
C SER A 54 -13.62 2.12 -5.69
N SER A 55 -14.34 1.60 -6.69
CA SER A 55 -14.18 1.98 -8.11
C SER A 55 -12.73 1.97 -8.62
N GLY A 56 -11.93 1.00 -8.18
CA GLY A 56 -10.51 0.87 -8.57
C GLY A 56 -9.57 1.88 -7.92
N VAL A 57 -10.04 2.64 -6.93
CA VAL A 57 -9.23 3.56 -6.12
C VAL A 57 -8.99 2.93 -4.75
N LEU A 58 -7.71 2.88 -4.36
CA LEU A 58 -7.29 2.55 -3.01
C LEU A 58 -7.32 3.82 -2.16
N TYR A 59 -7.95 3.72 -0.99
CA TYR A 59 -7.98 4.75 0.03
C TYR A 59 -7.14 4.28 1.22
N GLY A 60 -6.24 5.09 1.72
CA GLY A 60 -5.40 4.68 2.84
C GLY A 60 -4.47 5.76 3.34
N TYR A 61 -3.71 5.39 4.35
CA TYR A 61 -2.68 6.24 4.94
C TYR A 61 -1.31 5.79 4.44
N VAL A 62 -0.62 6.64 3.69
CA VAL A 62 0.74 6.38 3.22
C VAL A 62 1.72 6.92 4.25
N TRP A 63 2.70 6.10 4.64
CA TRP A 63 3.77 6.57 5.51
C TRP A 63 4.73 7.46 4.71
N ARG A 64 4.83 8.72 5.13
CA ARG A 64 5.86 9.66 4.67
C ARG A 64 7.03 9.64 5.65
N THR A 65 7.98 10.56 5.50
CA THR A 65 9.21 10.65 6.29
C THR A 65 9.00 10.50 7.80
N SER A 66 7.89 10.99 8.36
CA SER A 66 7.64 10.97 9.81
C SER A 66 6.19 10.76 10.23
N HIS A 67 5.24 10.67 9.30
CA HIS A 67 3.82 10.64 9.61
C HIS A 67 3.02 9.95 8.52
N TYR A 68 1.80 9.57 8.87
CA TYR A 68 0.81 9.06 7.93
C TYR A 68 0.08 10.22 7.25
N GLU A 69 0.07 10.18 5.92
CA GLU A 69 -0.70 11.10 5.08
C GLU A 69 -1.85 10.33 4.42
N TYR A 70 -3.07 10.83 4.52
CA TYR A 70 -4.20 10.22 3.82
C TYR A 70 -4.06 10.44 2.32
N SER A 71 -4.14 9.38 1.53
CA SER A 71 -3.90 9.41 0.09
C SER A 71 -4.89 8.51 -0.64
N GLN A 72 -5.06 8.80 -1.93
CA GLN A 72 -5.89 8.05 -2.86
C GLN A 72 -5.11 7.81 -4.13
N PHE A 73 -5.11 6.57 -4.63
CA PHE A 73 -4.43 6.23 -5.87
C PHE A 73 -5.09 5.03 -6.55
N ARG A 74 -4.88 4.91 -7.87
CA ARG A 74 -5.46 3.80 -8.63
C ARG A 74 -4.82 2.50 -8.20
N VAL A 75 -5.64 1.48 -7.98
CA VAL A 75 -5.20 0.10 -7.72
C VAL A 75 -4.33 -0.42 -8.87
N SER A 76 -4.56 0.04 -10.11
CA SER A 76 -3.75 -0.29 -11.28
C SER A 76 -2.30 0.22 -11.21
N MET A 77 -1.98 1.12 -10.27
CA MET A 77 -0.61 1.58 -10.04
C MET A 77 0.17 0.62 -9.14
N ILE A 78 -0.50 -0.31 -8.46
CA ILE A 78 0.12 -1.29 -7.57
C ILE A 78 0.57 -2.47 -8.41
N ASP A 79 1.87 -2.74 -8.41
CA ASP A 79 2.45 -3.89 -9.09
C ASP A 79 2.38 -5.14 -8.21
N CYS A 80 2.93 -5.06 -7.00
CA CYS A 80 2.89 -6.13 -6.00
C CYS A 80 2.97 -5.58 -4.56
N LEU A 81 2.85 -6.45 -3.56
CA LEU A 81 2.72 -6.06 -2.14
C LEU A 81 3.37 -7.08 -1.19
N TYR A 82 3.77 -6.60 0.00
CA TYR A 82 4.42 -7.35 1.10
C TYR A 82 3.83 -7.00 2.45
#